data_AF-A0A1G9D3Q9-F1
#
_entry.id   AF-A0A1G9D3Q9-F1
#
_cell.length_a   1.000
_cell.length_b   1.000
_cell.length_c   1.000
_cell.angle_alpha   90.00
_cell.angle_beta   90.00
_cell.angle_gamma   90.00
#
_symmetry.space_group_name_H-M   'P 1'
#
loop_
_entity.id
_entity.type
_entity.pdbx_description
1 polymer ?
#
loop_
_entity_poly.entity_id
_entity_poly.type
_entity_poly.pdbx_seq_one_letter_code
_entity_poly.pdbx_strand_id
1 'polypeptide(L)'
;MSGWDIRPQGVQGVLKTTGETAGGIEKQATSFGEHLKSAATSAGTIAAEGAEGSENGGLVALALSQFAEHAAKDIKFVAARAGKSLTGAVEATTAYLNGDTEMAAEAQRKALSAPDIDLGKPGVQEA
;
A
#
# COMPACT_ATOMS: atom_id res chain seq x y z
N MET A 1 16.33 20.75 26.73
CA MET A 1 15.42 19.60 26.86
C MET A 1 15.20 19.07 25.47
N SER A 2 15.59 17.83 25.17
CA SER A 2 15.22 17.20 23.89
C SER A 2 13.70 17.20 23.81
N GLY A 3 13.09 17.73 22.75
CA GLY A 3 11.63 17.80 22.57
C GLY A 3 10.94 16.43 22.41
N TRP A 4 11.63 15.35 22.79
CA TRP A 4 11.20 13.97 22.68
C TRP A 4 10.69 13.50 24.04
N ASP A 5 9.39 13.23 24.12
CA ASP A 5 8.73 12.54 25.23
C ASP A 5 7.97 11.33 24.67
N ILE A 6 8.73 10.31 24.24
CA ILE A 6 8.14 9.08 23.70
C ILE A 6 7.78 8.16 24.86
N ARG A 7 6.55 7.62 24.82
CA ARG A 7 6.11 6.50 25.67
C ARG A 7 6.22 5.18 24.89
N PRO A 8 7.28 4.37 25.09
CA PRO A 8 7.55 3.20 24.23
C PRO A 8 6.41 2.17 24.22
N GLN A 9 5.77 1.94 25.37
CA GLN A 9 4.61 1.05 25.48
C GLN A 9 3.41 1.57 24.67
N GLY A 10 3.19 2.89 24.66
CA GLY A 10 2.15 3.51 23.85
C GLY A 10 2.42 3.34 22.35
N VAL A 11 3.68 3.51 21.94
CA VAL A 11 4.10 3.28 20.55
C VAL A 11 3.90 1.82 20.15
N GLN A 12 4.31 0.87 21.00
CA GLN A 12 4.11 -0.55 20.73
C GLN A 12 2.63 -0.91 20.52
N GLY A 13 1.73 -0.32 21.32
CA GLY A 13 0.28 -0.49 21.14
C GLY A 13 -0.21 0.01 19.78
N VAL A 14 0.21 1.21 19.36
CA VAL A 14 -0.14 1.79 18.06
C VAL A 14 0.47 0.99 16.90
N LEU A 15 1.72 0.55 17.03
CA LEU A 15 2.39 -0.29 16.03
C LEU A 15 1.66 -1.62 15.82
N LYS A 16 1.21 -2.25 16.91
CA LYS A 16 0.46 -3.50 16.84
C LYS A 16 -0.86 -3.32 16.09
N THR A 17 -1.70 -2.36 16.50
CA THR A 17 -3.01 -2.16 15.88
C THR A 17 -2.90 -1.70 14.42
N THR A 18 -1.92 -0.84 14.14
CA THR A 18 -1.66 -0.37 12.77
C THR A 18 -1.10 -1.50 11.90
N GLY A 19 -0.21 -2.35 12.43
CA GLY A 19 0.31 -3.52 11.74
C GLY A 19 -0.77 -4.55 11.44
N GLU A 20 -1.67 -4.83 12.39
CA GLU A 20 -2.84 -5.69 12.18
C GLU A 20 -3.74 -5.15 11.06
N THR A 21 -4.00 -3.84 11.06
CA THR A 21 -4.81 -3.19 10.02
C THR A 21 -4.12 -3.21 8.66
N ALA A 22 -2.82 -2.90 8.61
CA ALA A 22 -2.02 -2.90 7.39
C ALA A 22 -1.90 -4.32 6.79
N GLY A 23 -1.79 -5.35 7.63
CA GLY A 23 -1.83 -6.75 7.20
C GLY A 23 -3.14 -7.15 6.51
N GLY A 24 -4.23 -6.44 6.78
CA GLY A 24 -5.51 -6.62 6.09
C GLY A 24 -5.54 -6.09 4.64
N ILE A 25 -4.57 -5.26 4.23
CA ILE A 25 -4.61 -4.61 2.91
C ILE A 25 -4.57 -5.64 1.77
N GLU A 26 -3.75 -6.69 1.89
CA GLU A 26 -3.65 -7.74 0.87
C GLU A 26 -4.97 -8.50 0.66
N LYS A 27 -5.65 -8.81 1.76
CA LYS A 27 -6.97 -9.46 1.73
C LYS A 27 -8.00 -8.57 1.03
N GLN A 28 -7.99 -7.27 1.33
CA GLN A 28 -8.91 -6.31 0.74
C GLN A 28 -8.58 -6.08 -0.74
N ALA A 29 -7.30 -6.08 -1.11
CA ALA A 29 -6.85 -6.00 -2.50
C ALA A 29 -7.33 -7.21 -3.31
N THR A 30 -7.26 -8.40 -2.73
CA THR A 30 -7.77 -9.64 -3.34
C THR A 30 -9.28 -9.56 -3.56
N SER A 31 -10.03 -9.21 -2.51
CA SER A 31 -11.49 -9.03 -2.59
C SER A 31 -11.90 -7.98 -3.62
N PHE A 32 -11.16 -6.88 -3.71
CA PHE A 32 -11.38 -5.85 -4.72
C PHE A 32 -11.23 -6.40 -6.15
N GLY A 33 -10.16 -7.15 -6.42
CA GLY A 33 -9.94 -7.80 -7.72
C GLY A 33 -11.03 -8.82 -8.08
N GLU A 34 -11.47 -9.63 -7.11
CA GLU A 34 -12.57 -10.58 -7.29
C GLU A 34 -13.89 -9.89 -7.63
N HIS A 35 -14.23 -8.80 -6.93
CA HIS A 35 -15.44 -8.02 -7.19
C HIS A 35 -15.40 -7.32 -8.55
N LEU A 36 -14.25 -6.78 -8.97
CA LEU A 36 -14.09 -6.21 -10.31
C LEU A 36 -14.26 -7.26 -11.41
N LYS A 37 -13.67 -8.45 -11.23
CA LYS A 37 -13.83 -9.56 -12.17
C LYS A 37 -15.29 -10.01 -12.26
N SER A 38 -15.96 -10.12 -11.11
CA SER A 38 -17.39 -10.45 -11.05
C SER A 38 -18.23 -9.41 -11.79
N ALA A 39 -18.01 -8.12 -11.51
CA ALA A 39 -18.71 -7.02 -12.18
C ALA A 39 -18.46 -7.02 -13.70
N ALA A 40 -17.22 -7.23 -14.13
CA ALA A 40 -16.86 -7.31 -15.54
C ALA A 40 -17.58 -8.46 -16.26
N THR A 41 -17.72 -9.61 -15.59
CA THR A 41 -18.43 -10.78 -16.12
C THR A 41 -19.93 -10.53 -16.22
N SER A 42 -20.50 -9.81 -15.25
CA SER A 42 -21.94 -9.50 -15.20
C SER A 42 -22.36 -8.31 -16.07
N ALA A 43 -21.42 -7.47 -16.53
CA ALA A 43 -21.74 -6.25 -17.27
C ALA A 43 -22.21 -6.45 -18.72
N GLY A 44 -22.35 -7.71 -19.17
CA GLY A 44 -22.83 -8.04 -20.51
C GLY A 44 -21.82 -7.78 -21.62
N THR A 45 -22.25 -8.00 -22.88
CA THR A 45 -21.37 -8.04 -24.06
C THR A 45 -21.64 -6.89 -25.04
N ILE A 46 -22.02 -5.69 -24.56
CA ILE A 46 -22.16 -4.55 -25.46
C ILE A 46 -20.80 -4.29 -26.13
N ALA A 47 -20.72 -4.65 -27.40
CA ALA A 47 -19.61 -4.37 -28.30
C ALA A 47 -19.94 -3.06 -29.04
N ALA A 48 -18.96 -2.16 -29.13
CA ALA A 48 -19.07 -1.03 -30.06
C ALA A 48 -18.97 -1.56 -31.51
N GLU A 49 -19.69 -0.94 -32.46
CA GLU A 49 -19.42 -1.19 -33.89
C GLU A 49 -17.93 -0.88 -34.17
N GLY A 50 -17.19 -1.89 -34.63
CA GLY A 50 -15.73 -1.83 -34.81
C GLY A 50 -14.90 -2.49 -33.71
N ALA A 51 -15.51 -2.98 -32.62
CA ALA A 51 -14.86 -3.80 -31.61
C ALA A 51 -15.01 -5.29 -31.97
N GLU A 52 -14.35 -5.74 -33.04
CA GLU A 52 -14.17 -7.17 -33.29
C GLU A 52 -13.31 -7.75 -32.14
N GLY A 53 -13.91 -8.62 -31.30
CA GLY A 53 -13.15 -9.46 -30.36
C GLY A 53 -13.46 -9.36 -28.86
N SER A 54 -14.59 -8.79 -28.41
CA SER A 54 -14.94 -8.89 -26.98
C SER A 54 -15.61 -10.23 -26.65
N GLU A 55 -14.87 -11.33 -26.77
CA GLU A 55 -15.37 -12.67 -26.44
C GLU A 55 -15.60 -12.85 -24.92
N ASN A 56 -15.11 -11.91 -24.08
CA ASN A 56 -15.30 -11.92 -22.63
C ASN A 56 -15.52 -10.50 -22.08
N GLY A 57 -16.78 -10.08 -21.97
CA GLY A 57 -17.20 -8.82 -21.35
C GLY A 57 -17.02 -7.61 -22.28
N GLY A 58 -18.10 -6.88 -22.54
CA GLY A 58 -18.10 -5.74 -23.46
C GLY A 58 -17.28 -4.54 -22.95
N LEU A 59 -17.58 -3.33 -23.46
CA LEU A 59 -16.84 -2.10 -23.12
C LEU A 59 -16.64 -1.85 -21.61
N VAL A 60 -17.59 -2.28 -20.79
CA VAL A 60 -17.53 -2.14 -19.32
C VAL A 60 -16.44 -3.03 -18.72
N ALA A 61 -16.25 -4.26 -19.23
CA ALA A 61 -15.19 -5.15 -18.75
C ALA A 61 -13.80 -4.58 -19.08
N LEU A 62 -13.64 -3.99 -20.27
CA LEU A 62 -12.41 -3.29 -20.66
C LEU A 62 -12.11 -2.12 -19.71
N ALA A 63 -13.12 -1.29 -19.43
CA ALA A 63 -12.98 -0.15 -18.51
C ALA A 63 -12.62 -0.60 -17.08
N LEU A 64 -13.26 -1.67 -16.59
CA LEU A 64 -12.96 -2.25 -15.28
C LEU A 64 -11.55 -2.85 -15.23
N SER A 65 -11.04 -3.43 -16.32
CA SER A 65 -9.64 -3.90 -16.40
C SER A 65 -8.65 -2.75 -16.26
N GLN A 66 -8.86 -1.65 -17.00
CA GLN A 66 -7.99 -0.47 -16.90
C GLN A 66 -8.07 0.17 -15.51
N PHE A 67 -9.27 0.25 -14.93
CA PHE A 67 -9.46 0.72 -13.57
C PHE A 67 -8.73 -0.18 -12.56
N ALA A 68 -8.84 -1.51 -12.71
CA ALA A 68 -8.16 -2.48 -11.85
C ALA A 68 -6.64 -2.29 -11.88
N GLU A 69 -6.06 -2.12 -13.07
CA GLU A 69 -4.61 -1.92 -13.25
C GLU A 69 -4.12 -0.63 -12.55
N HIS A 70 -4.89 0.45 -12.64
CA HIS A 70 -4.55 1.70 -11.98
C HIS A 70 -4.70 1.58 -10.46
N ALA A 71 -5.86 1.10 -10.00
CA ALA A 71 -6.15 0.93 -8.58
C ALA A 71 -5.18 -0.04 -7.89
N ALA A 72 -4.71 -1.09 -8.58
CA ALA A 72 -3.71 -2.01 -8.04
C ALA A 72 -2.38 -1.32 -7.72
N LYS A 73 -1.96 -0.32 -8.52
CA LYS A 73 -0.76 0.48 -8.23
C LYS A 73 -0.95 1.31 -6.97
N ASP A 74 -2.11 1.95 -6.84
CA ASP A 74 -2.43 2.78 -5.67
C ASP A 74 -2.53 1.95 -4.39
N ILE A 75 -3.17 0.78 -4.45
CA ILE A 75 -3.29 -0.14 -3.31
C ILE A 75 -1.89 -0.60 -2.86
N LYS A 76 -1.02 -0.99 -3.80
CA LYS A 76 0.39 -1.30 -3.49
C LYS A 76 1.12 -0.11 -2.87
N PHE A 77 0.81 1.11 -3.32
CA PHE A 77 1.35 2.34 -2.74
C PHE A 77 0.95 2.59 -1.31
N VAL A 78 -0.33 2.42 -1.00
CA VAL A 78 -0.81 2.52 0.36
C VAL A 78 -0.16 1.46 1.26
N ALA A 79 -0.04 0.22 0.79
CA ALA A 79 0.61 -0.86 1.54
C ALA A 79 2.09 -0.55 1.84
N ALA A 80 2.86 -0.17 0.82
CA ALA A 80 4.27 0.18 0.98
C ALA A 80 4.46 1.41 1.89
N ARG A 81 3.57 2.41 1.80
CA ARG A 81 3.60 3.59 2.65
C ARG A 81 3.30 3.24 4.11
N ALA A 82 2.32 2.36 4.35
CA ALA A 82 2.00 1.88 5.68
C ALA A 82 3.19 1.11 6.28
N GLY A 83 3.79 0.17 5.54
CA GLY A 83 4.97 -0.57 5.95
C GLY A 83 6.14 0.35 6.31
N LYS A 84 6.48 1.30 5.43
CA LYS A 84 7.55 2.28 5.68
C LYS A 84 7.30 3.14 6.92
N SER A 85 6.05 3.52 7.17
CA SER A 85 5.67 4.30 8.36
C SER A 85 5.82 3.47 9.65
N LEU A 86 5.42 2.20 9.61
CA LEU A 86 5.58 1.27 10.73
C LEU A 86 7.06 1.04 11.06
N THR A 87 7.87 0.72 10.04
CA THR A 87 9.32 0.52 10.20
C THR A 87 10.00 1.76 10.76
N GLY A 88 9.71 2.94 10.21
CA GLY A 88 10.25 4.20 10.71
C GLY A 88 9.91 4.49 12.16
N ALA A 89 8.69 4.18 12.59
CA ALA A 89 8.27 4.34 13.98
C ALA A 89 8.97 3.34 14.93
N VAL A 90 9.21 2.10 14.48
CA VAL A 90 10.01 1.10 15.23
C VAL A 90 11.46 1.56 15.36
N GLU A 91 12.08 1.97 14.26
CA GLU A 91 13.47 2.44 14.22
C GLU A 91 13.66 3.69 15.09
N ALA A 92 12.76 4.68 14.98
CA ALA A 92 12.83 5.89 15.77
C ALA A 92 12.68 5.62 17.28
N THR A 93 11.78 4.71 17.66
CA THR A 93 11.59 4.34 19.07
C THR A 93 12.79 3.56 19.59
N THR A 94 13.38 2.68 18.78
CA THR A 94 14.60 1.95 19.13
C THR A 94 15.77 2.91 19.34
N ALA A 95 15.98 3.85 18.44
CA ALA A 95 17.03 4.86 18.56
C ALA A 95 16.83 5.75 19.80
N TYR A 96 15.60 6.17 20.07
CA TYR A 96 15.26 6.92 21.29
C TYR A 96 15.56 6.12 22.57
N LEU A 97 15.21 4.83 22.62
CA LEU A 97 15.51 3.94 23.75
C LEU A 97 17.02 3.77 23.97
N ASN A 98 17.81 3.82 22.91
CA ASN A 98 19.28 3.77 22.97
C ASN A 98 19.90 5.13 23.35
N GLY A 99 19.08 6.17 23.57
CA GLY A 99 19.54 7.53 23.90
C GLY A 99 20.00 8.35 22.68
N ASP A 100 19.84 7.83 21.46
CA ASP A 100 20.25 8.49 20.22
C ASP A 100 19.07 9.23 19.57
N THR A 101 18.85 10.46 20.04
CA THR A 101 17.75 11.30 19.52
C THR A 101 17.99 11.82 18.11
N GLU A 102 19.24 11.85 17.64
CA GLU A 102 19.56 12.24 16.27
C GLU A 102 19.20 11.14 15.29
N MET A 103 19.56 9.89 15.62
CA MET A 103 19.15 8.72 14.86
C MET A 103 17.64 8.52 14.89
N ALA A 104 16.96 8.83 16.00
CA ALA A 104 15.50 8.83 16.07
C ALA A 104 14.88 9.84 15.09
N ALA A 105 15.41 11.07 15.04
CA ALA A 105 14.96 12.09 14.10
C ALA A 105 15.23 11.70 12.64
N GLU A 106 16.36 11.05 12.39
CA GLU A 106 16.74 10.58 11.06
C GLU A 106 15.84 9.44 10.56
N ALA A 107 15.54 8.45 11.41
CA ALA A 107 14.59 7.39 11.10
C ALA A 107 13.21 7.95 10.74
N GLN A 108 12.73 8.93 11.50
CA GLN A 108 11.48 9.60 11.20
C GLN A 108 11.51 10.35 9.86
N ARG A 109 12.61 11.07 9.55
CA ARG A 109 12.79 11.76 8.26
C ARG A 109 12.81 10.78 7.08
N LYS A 110 13.54 9.67 7.21
CA LYS A 110 13.60 8.63 6.16
C LYS A 110 12.24 8.01 5.88
N ALA A 111 11.43 7.80 6.92
CA ALA A 111 10.08 7.28 6.79
C ALA A 111 9.13 8.22 6.03
N LEU A 112 9.35 9.55 6.09
CA LEU A 112 8.55 10.54 5.37
C LEU A 112 8.71 10.46 3.85
N SER A 113 9.86 10.01 3.35
CA SER A 113 10.10 9.87 1.91
C SER A 113 9.10 8.91 1.27
N ALA A 114 8.56 9.24 0.10
CA ALA A 114 7.63 8.36 -0.61
C ALA A 114 8.25 6.95 -0.82
N PRO A 115 7.46 5.88 -0.74
CA PRO A 115 7.88 4.57 -1.20
C PRO A 115 8.17 4.62 -2.70
N ASP A 116 9.27 4.01 -3.12
CA ASP A 116 9.49 3.71 -4.54
C ASP A 116 8.78 2.39 -4.83
N ILE A 117 7.92 2.38 -5.85
CA ILE A 117 7.13 1.20 -6.27
C ILE A 117 7.25 1.03 -7.78
N ASP A 118 8.31 1.61 -8.35
CA ASP A 118 8.62 1.47 -9.76
C ASP A 118 9.00 0.01 -10.06
N LEU A 119 8.03 -0.74 -10.59
CA LEU A 119 8.13 -2.16 -10.93
C LEU A 119 9.19 -2.44 -12.02
N GLY A 120 9.76 -1.41 -12.64
CA GLY A 120 10.78 -1.51 -13.69
C GLY A 120 12.23 -1.24 -13.25
N LYS A 121 12.50 -0.87 -11.99
CA LYS A 121 13.87 -0.58 -11.54
C LYS A 121 14.51 -1.77 -10.80
N PRO A 122 15.77 -2.12 -11.08
CA PRO A 122 16.52 -3.06 -10.26
C PRO A 122 16.69 -2.50 -8.84
N GLY A 123 16.31 -3.27 -7.81
CA GLY A 123 16.58 -2.95 -6.41
C GLY A 123 15.39 -2.47 -5.55
N VAL A 124 14.16 -2.48 -6.06
CA VAL A 124 12.95 -2.06 -5.31
C VAL A 124 12.28 -3.23 -4.53
N GLN A 125 12.86 -4.44 -4.60
CA GLN A 125 12.36 -5.64 -3.92
C GLN A 125 13.23 -5.98 -2.71
N GLU A 126 13.34 -5.10 -1.72
CA GLU A 126 13.70 -5.52 -0.36
C GLU A 126 12.86 -4.74 0.64
N ALA A 127 11.75 -5.35 1.02
CA ALA A 127 11.01 -5.09 2.25
C ALA A 127 10.60 -6.44 2.84
#